data_AF-A0A6P0R5I0-F1
#
_entry.id   AF-A0A6P0R5I0-F1
#
_cell.length_a   1.000
_cell.length_b   1.000
_cell.length_c   1.000
_cell.angle_alpha   90.00
_cell.angle_beta   90.00
_cell.angle_gamma   90.00
#
_symmetry.space_group_name_H-M   'P 1'
#
loop_
_entity.id
_entity.type
_entity.pdbx_description
1 polymer ?
#
loop_
_entity_poly.entity_id
_entity_poly.type
_entity_poly.pdbx_seq_one_letter_code
_entity_poly.pdbx_strand_id
1 'polypeptide(L)'
;MLYLPQADEDKILEKIDSLFDSKVGKPYDDETLEKLYKEGETRFNKLIPPGFEDKKKEGNKKYGDFILWKQILDFAKENSLPIIFIIREKKPDWWNKKNGEIISPRIELRREFQENVKQQFWMYTPENFLKCAKEKFQLDINPRSIEETNQIADAESTDKVNMPDTTILSKVIEQQSQLSKNFAETMENINFNKVIEQQNQLSKNFAKTMQNINFDQVIEQQNQLSKNISDTIQNVNFDQVIEQQNQLSKNISDNTEY
;
A
#
# COMPACT_ATOMS: atom_id res chain seq x y z
N MET A 1 -8.78 30.10 24.92
CA MET A 1 -9.71 28.98 25.12
C MET A 1 -10.04 28.47 23.73
N LEU A 2 -9.28 27.49 23.24
CA LEU A 2 -9.47 26.92 21.90
C LEU A 2 -10.66 25.97 21.96
N TYR A 3 -11.71 26.33 21.23
CA TYR A 3 -12.95 25.57 21.10
C TYR A 3 -12.67 24.40 20.15
N LEU A 4 -12.58 23.18 20.68
CA LEU A 4 -12.62 21.98 19.84
C LEU A 4 -14.10 21.72 19.52
N PRO A 5 -14.49 21.66 18.23
CA PRO A 5 -15.85 21.31 17.86
C PRO A 5 -16.12 19.88 18.34
N GLN A 6 -17.25 19.72 19.03
CA GLN A 6 -17.79 18.46 19.50
C GLN A 6 -17.97 17.56 18.27
N ALA A 7 -17.27 16.42 18.23
CA ALA A 7 -17.34 15.50 17.11
C ALA A 7 -18.76 14.95 16.99
N ASP A 8 -19.31 15.01 15.77
CA ASP A 8 -20.49 14.25 15.36
C ASP A 8 -20.34 12.77 15.78
N GLU A 9 -21.43 12.13 16.20
CA GLU A 9 -21.47 10.69 16.50
C GLU A 9 -20.79 9.88 15.39
N ASP A 10 -19.66 9.24 15.73
CA ASP A 10 -18.90 8.42 14.78
C ASP A 10 -19.61 7.09 14.55
N LYS A 11 -20.55 7.10 13.60
CA LYS A 11 -21.33 5.93 13.18
C LYS A 11 -20.46 4.78 12.65
N ILE A 12 -19.20 5.03 12.29
CA ILE A 12 -18.27 3.97 11.87
C ILE A 12 -17.74 3.27 13.13
N LEU A 13 -17.32 4.03 14.13
CA LEU A 13 -16.86 3.49 15.41
C LEU A 13 -17.96 2.63 16.07
N GLU A 14 -19.20 3.11 16.12
CA GLU A 14 -20.33 2.35 16.68
C GLU A 14 -20.54 1.00 15.98
N LYS A 15 -20.41 0.98 14.65
CA LYS A 15 -20.51 -0.27 13.87
C LYS A 15 -19.36 -1.21 14.20
N ILE A 16 -18.14 -0.70 14.28
CA ILE A 16 -16.96 -1.49 14.65
C ILE A 16 -17.15 -2.09 16.04
N ASP A 17 -17.55 -1.28 17.03
CA ASP A 17 -17.80 -1.75 18.40
C ASP A 17 -18.85 -2.85 18.42
N SER A 18 -19.98 -2.67 17.72
CA SER A 18 -21.03 -3.70 17.63
C SER A 18 -20.55 -5.00 16.94
N LEU A 19 -19.63 -4.90 15.97
CA LEU A 19 -19.10 -6.06 15.26
C LEU A 19 -18.18 -6.90 16.16
N PHE A 20 -17.41 -6.24 17.02
CA PHE A 20 -16.44 -6.86 17.92
C PHE A 20 -16.98 -7.12 19.33
N ASP A 21 -18.20 -6.70 19.64
CA ASP A 21 -18.82 -6.95 20.93
C ASP A 21 -18.79 -8.45 21.28
N SER A 22 -18.27 -8.74 22.47
CA SER A 22 -18.03 -10.11 22.99
C SER A 22 -17.15 -11.01 22.10
N LYS A 23 -16.42 -10.45 21.12
CA LYS A 23 -15.49 -11.16 20.22
C LYS A 23 -14.02 -10.73 20.39
N VAL A 24 -13.72 -9.97 21.43
CA VAL A 24 -12.36 -9.57 21.82
C VAL A 24 -11.87 -10.47 22.95
N GLY A 25 -10.67 -11.04 22.79
CA GLY A 25 -10.04 -11.87 23.81
C GLY A 25 -9.62 -11.07 25.04
N LYS A 26 -9.49 -11.77 26.18
CA LYS A 26 -9.00 -11.15 27.42
C LYS A 26 -7.46 -11.03 27.39
N PRO A 27 -6.88 -9.95 27.93
CA PRO A 27 -5.43 -9.87 28.11
C PRO A 27 -4.98 -10.90 29.16
N TYR A 28 -3.72 -11.32 29.07
CA TYR A 28 -3.08 -12.06 30.15
C TYR A 28 -2.82 -11.16 31.35
N ASP A 29 -2.84 -11.75 32.55
CA ASP A 29 -2.34 -11.09 33.76
C ASP A 29 -0.81 -10.95 33.75
N ASP A 30 -0.30 -10.07 34.61
CA ASP A 30 1.13 -9.74 34.69
C ASP A 30 2.00 -10.95 35.03
N GLU A 31 1.51 -11.87 35.87
CA GLU A 31 2.26 -13.08 36.25
C GLU A 31 2.44 -14.01 35.05
N THR A 32 1.39 -14.17 34.26
CA THR A 32 1.40 -14.96 33.04
C THR A 32 2.29 -14.32 31.98
N LEU A 33 2.22 -12.99 31.82
CA LEU A 33 3.09 -12.25 30.91
C LEU A 33 4.57 -12.43 31.25
N GLU A 34 4.96 -12.34 32.53
CA GLU A 34 6.34 -12.56 32.96
C GLU A 34 6.86 -13.97 32.64
N LYS A 35 6.01 -14.99 32.76
CA LYS A 35 6.36 -16.37 32.33
C LYS A 35 6.54 -16.43 30.81
N LEU A 36 5.64 -15.81 30.05
CA LEU A 36 5.71 -15.76 28.59
C LEU A 36 6.92 -14.98 28.08
N TYR A 37 7.37 -13.92 28.76
CA TYR A 37 8.59 -13.20 28.36
C TYR A 37 9.84 -14.07 28.46
N LYS A 38 9.96 -14.86 29.54
CA LYS A 38 11.07 -15.82 29.71
C LYS A 38 11.04 -16.93 28.67
N GLU A 39 9.86 -17.45 28.36
CA GLU A 39 9.69 -18.43 27.28
C GLU A 39 10.03 -17.81 25.92
N GLY A 40 9.51 -16.61 25.64
CA GLY A 40 9.75 -15.85 24.42
C GLY A 40 11.23 -15.62 24.17
N GLU A 41 12.01 -15.27 25.21
CA GLU A 41 13.46 -15.14 25.11
C GLU A 41 14.12 -16.46 24.65
N THR A 42 13.72 -17.58 25.26
CA THR A 42 14.24 -18.91 24.90
C THR A 42 13.87 -19.27 23.46
N ARG A 43 12.63 -19.02 23.05
CA ARG A 43 12.14 -19.27 21.68
C ARG A 43 12.90 -18.44 20.65
N PHE A 44 13.11 -17.15 20.93
CA PHE A 44 13.79 -16.23 20.01
C PHE A 44 15.26 -16.59 19.83
N ASN A 45 15.93 -17.02 20.90
CA ASN A 45 17.32 -17.50 20.82
C ASN A 45 17.44 -18.80 20.02
N LYS A 46 16.38 -19.61 19.95
CA LYS A 46 16.31 -20.84 19.16
C LYS A 46 15.66 -20.64 17.78
N LEU A 47 15.33 -19.40 17.40
CA LEU A 47 14.64 -19.07 16.15
C LEU A 47 13.32 -19.84 15.96
N ILE A 48 12.59 -20.07 17.06
CA ILE A 48 11.29 -20.74 17.04
C ILE A 48 10.21 -19.69 16.74
N PRO A 49 9.40 -19.87 15.68
CA PRO A 49 8.35 -18.91 15.31
C PRO A 49 7.15 -18.94 16.28
N PRO A 50 6.28 -17.91 16.24
CA PRO A 50 6.49 -16.62 15.59
C PRO A 50 7.19 -15.61 16.51
N GLY A 51 7.62 -14.47 15.95
CA GLY A 51 8.11 -13.30 16.67
C GLY A 51 9.64 -13.15 16.72
N PHE A 52 10.43 -14.15 16.33
CA PHE A 52 11.90 -14.03 16.43
C PHE A 52 12.49 -12.93 15.53
N GLU A 53 11.76 -12.52 14.49
CA GLU A 53 12.15 -11.39 13.61
C GLU A 53 12.08 -10.04 14.34
N ASP A 54 11.34 -9.96 15.45
CA ASP A 54 11.18 -8.75 16.25
C ASP A 54 12.23 -8.61 17.37
N LYS A 55 13.26 -9.47 17.40
CA LYS A 55 14.31 -9.46 18.43
C LYS A 55 15.00 -8.10 18.63
N LYS A 56 15.00 -7.24 17.61
CA LYS A 56 15.58 -5.88 17.65
C LYS A 56 14.71 -4.86 18.39
N LYS A 57 13.43 -5.14 18.65
CA LYS A 57 12.54 -4.22 19.38
C LYS A 57 12.92 -4.16 20.85
N GLU A 58 12.72 -2.99 21.47
CA GLU A 58 13.09 -2.75 22.85
C GLU A 58 12.12 -3.38 23.86
N GLY A 59 12.68 -3.82 25.00
CA GLY A 59 11.92 -4.34 26.13
C GLY A 59 11.01 -5.53 25.76
N ASN A 60 9.81 -5.53 26.33
CA ASN A 60 8.84 -6.62 26.15
C ASN A 60 8.03 -6.52 24.84
N LYS A 61 8.12 -5.40 24.11
CA LYS A 61 7.40 -5.20 22.84
C LYS A 61 7.81 -6.21 21.77
N LYS A 62 9.04 -6.74 21.85
CA LYS A 62 9.54 -7.79 20.94
C LYS A 62 8.75 -9.10 21.04
N TYR A 63 8.07 -9.37 22.16
CA TYR A 63 7.35 -10.61 22.37
C TYR A 63 5.88 -10.56 21.89
N GLY A 64 5.41 -9.45 21.33
CA GLY A 64 4.01 -9.26 20.94
C GLY A 64 3.47 -10.38 20.04
N ASP A 65 4.20 -10.72 18.98
CA ASP A 65 3.82 -11.80 18.06
C ASP A 65 3.69 -13.16 18.76
N PHE A 66 4.60 -13.45 19.71
CA PHE A 66 4.55 -14.69 20.49
C PHE A 66 3.38 -14.70 21.48
N ILE A 67 3.09 -13.58 22.13
CA ILE A 67 1.96 -13.46 23.05
C ILE A 67 0.65 -13.66 22.29
N LEU A 68 0.50 -13.03 21.13
CA LEU A 68 -0.68 -13.22 20.27
C LEU A 68 -0.84 -14.69 19.88
N TRP A 69 0.25 -15.35 19.49
CA TRP A 69 0.24 -16.78 19.17
C TRP A 69 -0.22 -17.64 20.36
N LYS A 70 0.24 -17.32 21.57
CA LYS A 70 -0.19 -17.98 22.80
C LYS A 70 -1.68 -17.79 23.07
N GLN A 71 -2.22 -16.58 22.88
CA GLN A 71 -3.65 -16.33 23.05
C GLN A 71 -4.48 -17.14 22.05
N ILE A 72 -4.03 -17.26 20.80
CA ILE A 72 -4.69 -18.08 19.78
C ILE A 72 -4.73 -19.55 20.21
N LEU A 73 -3.60 -20.09 20.68
CA LEU A 73 -3.50 -21.48 21.14
C LEU A 73 -4.42 -21.74 22.34
N ASP A 74 -4.39 -20.86 23.34
CA ASP A 74 -5.16 -21.03 24.56
C ASP A 74 -6.67 -20.93 24.26
N PHE A 75 -7.09 -19.92 23.50
CA PHE A 75 -8.49 -19.78 23.06
C PHE A 75 -8.98 -20.99 22.27
N ALA A 76 -8.19 -21.47 21.30
CA ALA A 76 -8.57 -22.60 20.47
C ALA A 76 -8.62 -23.90 21.27
N LYS A 77 -7.72 -24.07 22.25
CA LYS A 77 -7.68 -25.24 23.14
C LYS A 77 -8.88 -25.27 24.08
N GLU A 78 -9.21 -24.14 24.71
CA GLU A 78 -10.37 -24.02 25.60
C GLU A 78 -11.68 -24.34 24.88
N ASN A 79 -11.80 -23.93 23.61
CA ASN A 79 -13.03 -24.12 22.82
C ASN A 79 -12.99 -25.34 21.89
N SER A 80 -11.85 -26.03 21.80
CA SER A 80 -11.62 -27.15 20.86
C SER A 80 -11.96 -26.81 19.41
N LEU A 81 -11.57 -25.62 18.93
CA LEU A 81 -11.92 -25.11 17.60
C LEU A 81 -10.74 -25.10 16.63
N PRO A 82 -10.97 -25.37 15.33
CA PRO A 82 -10.03 -24.99 14.28
C PRO A 82 -9.98 -23.47 14.12
N ILE A 83 -8.83 -22.93 13.71
CA ILE A 83 -8.62 -21.48 13.57
C ILE A 83 -8.16 -21.14 12.15
N ILE A 84 -8.81 -20.14 11.56
CA ILE A 84 -8.28 -19.36 10.44
C ILE A 84 -7.83 -18.02 11.01
N PHE A 85 -6.53 -17.75 10.96
CA PHE A 85 -5.95 -16.50 11.43
C PHE A 85 -5.67 -15.55 10.27
N ILE A 86 -6.26 -14.35 10.30
CA ILE A 86 -6.10 -13.35 9.25
C ILE A 86 -5.14 -12.29 9.76
N ILE A 87 -3.98 -12.14 9.11
CA ILE A 87 -2.94 -11.21 9.53
C ILE A 87 -2.29 -10.54 8.31
N ARG A 88 -2.06 -9.23 8.41
CA ARG A 88 -1.40 -8.45 7.35
C ARG A 88 0.12 -8.67 7.29
N GLU A 89 0.73 -8.99 8.43
CA GLU A 89 2.15 -9.29 8.56
C GLU A 89 2.60 -10.34 7.53
N LYS A 90 3.73 -10.10 6.87
CA LYS A 90 4.34 -10.99 5.86
C LYS A 90 5.74 -11.44 6.25
N LYS A 91 6.19 -11.25 7.50
CA LYS A 91 7.50 -11.72 7.99
C LYS A 91 7.72 -13.24 7.79
N PRO A 92 8.99 -13.66 7.64
CA PRO A 92 9.34 -15.06 7.37
C PRO A 92 9.10 -16.00 8.54
N ASP A 93 8.93 -15.51 9.77
CA ASP A 93 8.61 -16.31 10.96
C ASP A 93 7.12 -16.68 11.05
N TRP A 94 6.25 -16.04 10.26
CA TRP A 94 4.85 -16.43 10.11
C TRP A 94 4.60 -17.32 8.88
N TRP A 95 5.32 -17.07 7.79
CA TRP A 95 5.01 -17.63 6.47
C TRP A 95 6.14 -18.43 5.85
N ASN A 96 5.78 -19.49 5.13
CA ASN A 96 6.62 -20.13 4.13
C ASN A 96 6.47 -19.38 2.80
N LYS A 97 7.59 -18.84 2.30
CA LYS A 97 7.65 -18.14 1.01
C LYS A 97 8.48 -18.92 -0.01
N LYS A 98 8.10 -18.82 -1.29
CA LYS A 98 8.90 -19.30 -2.42
C LYS A 98 8.85 -18.25 -3.52
N ASN A 99 10.02 -17.89 -4.05
CA ASN A 99 10.14 -16.87 -5.09
C ASN A 99 9.47 -15.53 -4.71
N GLY A 100 9.50 -15.17 -3.42
CA GLY A 100 8.86 -13.95 -2.91
C GLY A 100 7.37 -14.09 -2.57
N GLU A 101 6.69 -15.13 -3.05
CA GLU A 101 5.26 -15.34 -2.82
C GLU A 101 5.00 -16.17 -1.56
N ILE A 102 3.94 -15.82 -0.81
CA ILE A 102 3.46 -16.57 0.34
C ILE A 102 2.75 -17.84 -0.15
N ILE A 103 3.24 -19.00 0.25
CA ILE A 103 2.62 -20.29 -0.09
C ILE A 103 1.68 -20.74 1.03
N SER A 104 2.16 -20.72 2.27
CA SER A 104 1.44 -21.30 3.40
C SER A 104 1.97 -20.77 4.73
N PRO A 105 1.22 -20.96 5.84
CA PRO A 105 1.78 -20.81 7.18
C PRO A 105 3.06 -21.64 7.36
N ARG A 106 3.94 -21.20 8.25
CA ARG A 106 5.06 -22.01 8.75
C ARG A 106 4.57 -23.38 9.23
N ILE A 107 5.34 -24.43 8.91
CA ILE A 107 4.96 -25.80 9.28
C ILE A 107 5.04 -25.98 10.80
N GLU A 108 5.96 -25.27 11.44
CA GLU A 108 6.20 -25.20 12.88
C GLU A 108 4.94 -24.70 13.61
N LEU A 109 4.29 -23.64 13.10
CA LEU A 109 3.04 -23.11 13.67
C LEU A 109 1.89 -24.12 13.55
N ARG A 110 1.72 -24.73 12.37
CA ARG A 110 0.68 -25.76 12.16
C ARG A 110 0.91 -26.97 13.06
N ARG A 111 2.17 -27.39 13.22
CA ARG A 111 2.55 -28.52 14.07
C ARG A 111 2.31 -28.21 15.54
N GLU A 112 2.75 -27.07 16.04
CA GLU A 112 2.55 -26.65 17.43
C GLU A 112 1.05 -26.56 17.75
N PHE A 113 0.26 -25.99 16.85
CA PHE A 113 -1.19 -25.92 17.01
C PHE A 113 -1.83 -27.32 17.03
N GLN A 114 -1.48 -28.19 16.09
CA GLN A 114 -1.96 -29.58 16.09
C GLN A 114 -1.55 -30.33 17.36
N GLU A 115 -0.33 -30.11 17.87
CA GLU A 115 0.16 -30.77 19.07
C GLU A 115 -0.58 -30.31 20.34
N ASN A 116 -0.86 -29.01 20.46
CA ASN A 116 -1.48 -28.40 21.65
C ASN A 116 -3.02 -28.43 21.65
N VAL A 117 -3.64 -28.22 20.48
CA VAL A 117 -5.09 -28.03 20.32
C VAL A 117 -5.76 -29.26 19.72
N LYS A 118 -5.02 -30.09 18.96
CA LYS A 118 -5.55 -31.24 18.21
C LYS A 118 -6.58 -30.84 17.13
N GLN A 119 -6.48 -29.61 16.63
CA GLN A 119 -7.36 -29.06 15.59
C GLN A 119 -6.56 -28.45 14.43
N GLN A 120 -7.25 -28.09 13.35
CA GLN A 120 -6.63 -27.50 12.16
C GLN A 120 -6.34 -26.00 12.34
N PHE A 121 -5.21 -25.56 11.81
CA PHE A 121 -4.81 -24.16 11.77
C PHE A 121 -4.42 -23.73 10.35
N TRP A 122 -4.93 -22.58 9.93
CA TRP A 122 -4.55 -21.94 8.68
C TRP A 122 -4.46 -20.42 8.82
N MET A 123 -3.80 -19.77 7.86
CA MET A 123 -3.68 -18.31 7.85
C MET A 123 -3.94 -17.74 6.47
N TYR A 124 -4.44 -16.51 6.43
CA TYR A 124 -4.54 -15.70 5.22
C TYR A 124 -4.04 -14.28 5.48
N THR A 125 -3.53 -13.63 4.44
CA THR A 125 -3.51 -12.17 4.43
C THR A 125 -4.92 -11.65 4.16
N PRO A 126 -5.27 -10.41 4.56
CA PRO A 126 -6.61 -9.86 4.31
C PRO A 126 -7.01 -9.94 2.83
N GLU A 127 -6.08 -9.66 1.91
CA GLU A 127 -6.33 -9.69 0.46
C GLU A 127 -6.70 -11.10 -0.01
N ASN A 128 -5.91 -12.09 0.40
CA ASN A 128 -6.14 -13.49 0.05
C ASN A 128 -7.41 -14.05 0.70
N PHE A 129 -7.71 -13.64 1.92
CA PHE A 129 -8.95 -14.01 2.60
C PHE A 129 -10.17 -13.51 1.82
N LEU A 130 -10.21 -12.22 1.46
CA LEU A 130 -11.32 -11.64 0.71
C LEU A 130 -11.48 -12.28 -0.67
N LYS A 131 -10.37 -12.54 -1.37
CA LYS A 131 -10.39 -13.26 -2.65
C LYS A 131 -11.01 -14.65 -2.50
N CYS A 132 -10.51 -15.45 -1.56
CA CYS A 132 -11.06 -16.78 -1.31
C CYS A 132 -12.51 -16.74 -0.82
N ALA A 133 -12.89 -15.76 0.01
CA ALA A 133 -14.24 -15.61 0.50
C ALA A 133 -15.22 -15.25 -0.62
N LYS A 134 -14.85 -14.35 -1.52
CA LYS A 134 -15.64 -14.01 -2.71
C LYS A 134 -15.89 -15.25 -3.57
N GLU A 135 -14.83 -16.01 -3.87
CA GLU A 135 -14.92 -17.22 -4.69
C GLU A 135 -15.75 -18.33 -4.03
N LYS A 136 -15.56 -18.57 -2.73
CA LYS A 136 -16.23 -19.68 -2.03
C LYS A 136 -17.66 -19.39 -1.59
N PHE A 137 -17.94 -18.16 -1.18
CA PHE A 137 -19.24 -17.79 -0.60
C PHE A 137 -20.11 -16.95 -1.56
N GLN A 138 -19.63 -16.71 -2.78
CA GLN A 138 -20.35 -15.92 -3.80
C GLN A 138 -20.80 -14.54 -3.28
N LEU A 139 -19.99 -13.95 -2.39
CA LEU A 139 -20.29 -12.66 -1.78
C LEU A 139 -20.11 -11.55 -2.81
N ASP A 140 -21.06 -10.61 -2.85
CA ASP A 140 -20.93 -9.38 -3.61
C ASP A 140 -20.00 -8.40 -2.86
N ILE A 141 -18.71 -8.71 -2.90
CA ILE A 141 -17.67 -7.84 -2.34
C ILE A 141 -17.34 -6.78 -3.37
N ASN A 142 -17.56 -5.52 -3.00
CA ASN A 142 -17.18 -4.35 -3.79
C ASN A 142 -15.70 -4.45 -4.16
N PRO A 143 -15.34 -4.46 -5.46
CA PRO A 143 -13.96 -4.52 -5.92
C PRO A 143 -13.04 -3.46 -5.28
N ARG A 144 -13.58 -2.27 -4.97
CA ARG A 144 -12.82 -1.20 -4.29
C ARG A 144 -12.29 -1.62 -2.93
N SER A 145 -13.02 -2.44 -2.16
CA SER A 145 -12.56 -2.90 -0.85
C SER A 145 -11.35 -3.82 -0.94
N ILE A 146 -11.22 -4.57 -2.04
CA ILE A 146 -10.04 -5.40 -2.31
C ILE A 146 -8.87 -4.51 -2.75
N GLU A 147 -9.13 -3.53 -3.62
CA GLU A 147 -8.12 -2.56 -4.07
C GLU A 147 -7.56 -1.71 -2.92
N GLU A 148 -8.40 -1.19 -2.04
CA GLU A 148 -7.98 -0.45 -0.84
C GLU A 148 -7.13 -1.32 0.09
N THR A 149 -7.52 -2.59 0.27
CA THR A 149 -6.73 -3.53 1.09
C THR A 149 -5.34 -3.79 0.49
N ASN A 150 -5.25 -3.91 -0.85
CA ASN A 150 -4.00 -4.06 -1.57
C ASN A 150 -3.14 -2.78 -1.50
N GLN A 151 -3.73 -1.60 -1.68
CA GLN A 151 -3.01 -0.31 -1.63
C GLN A 151 -2.39 -0.06 -0.25
N ILE A 152 -3.08 -0.41 0.84
CA ILE A 152 -2.52 -0.36 2.20
C ILE A 152 -1.37 -1.36 2.33
N ALA A 153 -1.50 -2.57 1.79
CA ALA A 153 -0.45 -3.58 1.85
C ALA A 153 0.82 -3.16 1.09
N ASP A 154 0.67 -2.47 -0.05
CA ASP A 154 1.78 -1.97 -0.85
C ASP A 154 2.49 -0.80 -0.14
N ALA A 155 1.72 0.07 0.53
CA ALA A 155 2.25 1.18 1.34
C ALA A 155 2.99 0.74 2.62
N GLU A 156 2.67 -0.44 3.17
CA GLU A 156 3.37 -0.99 4.35
C GLU A 156 4.61 -1.84 3.97
N SER A 157 4.67 -2.38 2.75
CA SER A 157 5.85 -3.12 2.27
C SER A 157 7.10 -2.26 2.03
N THR A 158 7.01 -0.94 2.14
CA THR A 158 8.15 -0.02 2.06
C THR A 158 8.95 0.12 3.37
N ASP A 159 8.52 -0.47 4.49
CA ASP A 159 9.18 -0.29 5.81
C ASP A 159 10.30 -1.31 6.15
N LYS A 160 11.01 -1.84 5.15
CA LYS A 160 12.33 -2.49 5.34
C LYS A 160 13.34 -2.10 4.25
N VAL A 161 13.33 -0.86 3.79
CA VAL A 161 14.44 -0.32 3.00
C VAL A 161 15.52 0.12 3.98
N ASN A 162 16.68 -0.55 3.98
CA ASN A 162 17.93 0.02 4.46
C ASN A 162 17.98 1.48 3.97
N MET A 163 18.13 2.45 4.88
CA MET A 163 18.33 3.86 4.55
C MET A 163 19.17 3.96 3.26
N PRO A 164 18.58 4.42 2.14
CA PRO A 164 19.25 4.31 0.86
C PRO A 164 20.53 5.14 0.94
N ASP A 165 21.63 4.53 0.50
CA ASP A 165 22.89 5.22 0.27
C ASP A 165 22.57 6.57 -0.38
N THR A 166 22.85 7.68 0.32
CA THR A 166 22.46 9.05 -0.09
C THR A 166 23.02 9.39 -1.47
N THR A 167 24.02 8.63 -1.92
CA THR A 167 24.60 8.61 -3.27
C THR A 167 23.62 8.16 -4.36
N ILE A 168 22.67 7.25 -4.08
CA ILE A 168 21.66 6.80 -5.05
C ILE A 168 20.52 7.82 -5.14
N LEU A 169 20.07 8.34 -3.99
CA LEU A 169 19.00 9.34 -3.97
C LEU A 169 19.43 10.64 -4.68
N SER A 170 20.65 11.11 -4.42
CA SER A 170 21.23 12.27 -5.12
C SER A 170 21.35 12.05 -6.63
N LYS A 171 21.76 10.85 -7.08
CA LYS A 171 21.80 10.50 -8.52
C LYS A 171 20.42 10.45 -9.17
N VAL A 172 19.41 9.94 -8.46
CA VAL A 172 18.03 9.90 -8.95
C VAL A 172 17.45 11.32 -9.06
N ILE A 173 17.69 12.17 -8.06
CA ILE A 173 17.29 13.58 -8.06
C ILE A 173 17.97 14.34 -9.22
N GLU A 174 19.27 14.09 -9.44
CA GLU A 174 20.03 14.72 -10.52
C GLU A 174 19.51 14.28 -11.90
N GLN A 175 19.22 12.99 -12.11
CA GLN A 175 18.61 12.49 -13.34
C GLN A 175 17.22 13.07 -13.57
N GLN A 176 16.40 13.19 -12.52
CA GLN A 176 15.06 13.75 -12.64
C GLN A 176 15.09 15.24 -13.01
N SER A 177 16.03 16.01 -12.44
CA SER A 177 16.23 17.42 -12.80
C SER A 177 16.70 17.57 -14.26
N GLN A 178 17.59 16.69 -14.74
CA GLN A 178 18.02 16.66 -16.14
C GLN A 178 16.88 16.29 -17.10
N LEU A 179 16.03 15.31 -16.74
CA LEU A 179 14.85 14.94 -17.53
C LEU A 179 13.85 16.10 -17.63
N SER A 180 13.59 16.81 -16.54
CA SER A 180 12.71 17.99 -16.55
C SER A 180 13.26 19.12 -17.42
N LYS A 181 14.58 19.36 -17.39
CA LYS A 181 15.24 20.34 -18.28
C LYS A 181 15.15 19.94 -19.75
N ASN A 182 15.49 18.70 -20.08
CA ASN A 182 15.42 18.19 -21.45
C ASN A 182 13.97 18.24 -21.98
N PHE A 183 12.98 17.96 -21.12
CA PHE A 183 11.57 18.07 -21.47
C PHE A 183 11.17 19.52 -21.75
N ALA A 184 11.57 20.48 -20.91
CA ALA A 184 11.30 21.90 -21.14
C ALA A 184 11.97 22.42 -22.41
N GLU A 185 13.25 22.09 -22.64
CA GLU A 185 13.95 22.43 -23.89
C GLU A 185 13.26 21.80 -25.11
N THR A 186 12.76 20.57 -25.00
CA THR A 186 12.01 19.91 -26.07
C THR A 186 10.68 20.63 -26.33
N MET A 187 9.96 21.02 -25.27
CA MET A 187 8.67 21.71 -25.36
C MET A 187 8.81 23.14 -25.89
N GLU A 188 9.91 23.84 -25.58
CA GLU A 188 10.24 25.15 -26.15
C GLU A 188 10.65 25.06 -27.64
N ASN A 189 11.35 23.98 -28.03
CA ASN A 189 11.85 23.81 -29.40
C ASN A 189 10.83 23.19 -30.37
N ILE A 190 9.72 22.64 -29.87
CA ILE A 190 8.62 22.18 -30.74
C ILE A 190 7.87 23.40 -31.26
N ASN A 191 7.95 23.63 -32.58
CA ASN A 191 7.09 24.60 -33.25
C ASN A 191 5.66 24.05 -33.37
N PHE A 192 4.92 24.10 -32.25
CA PHE A 192 3.55 23.59 -32.12
C PHE A 192 2.61 24.15 -33.19
N ASN A 193 2.83 25.40 -33.62
CA ASN A 193 2.08 26.00 -34.72
C ASN A 193 2.18 25.17 -36.01
N LYS A 194 3.38 24.65 -36.33
CA LYS A 194 3.60 23.82 -37.53
C LYS A 194 2.94 22.43 -37.41
N VAL A 195 2.93 21.85 -36.21
CA VAL A 195 2.28 20.55 -35.94
C VAL A 195 0.76 20.68 -36.02
N ILE A 196 0.20 21.73 -35.42
CA ILE A 196 -1.23 22.05 -35.48
C ILE A 196 -1.64 22.34 -36.92
N GLU A 197 -0.84 23.08 -37.68
CA GLU A 197 -1.12 23.36 -39.10
C GLU A 197 -1.18 22.08 -39.93
N GLN A 198 -0.24 21.14 -39.74
CA GLN A 198 -0.25 19.84 -40.44
C GLN A 198 -1.45 18.98 -40.06
N GLN A 199 -1.79 18.91 -38.76
CA GLN A 199 -2.94 18.16 -38.27
C GLN A 199 -4.26 18.74 -38.81
N ASN A 200 -4.37 20.07 -38.87
CA ASN A 200 -5.54 20.76 -39.41
C ASN A 200 -5.68 20.52 -40.93
N GLN A 201 -4.57 20.48 -41.67
CA GLN A 201 -4.58 20.13 -43.10
C GLN A 201 -5.03 18.69 -43.34
N LEU A 202 -4.54 17.72 -42.56
CA LEU A 202 -4.96 16.31 -42.62
C LEU A 202 -6.47 16.15 -42.34
N SER A 203 -6.97 16.84 -41.31
CA SER A 203 -8.39 16.79 -40.93
C SER A 203 -9.29 17.38 -42.02
N LYS A 204 -8.90 18.50 -42.64
CA LYS A 204 -9.60 19.09 -43.79
C LYS A 204 -9.61 18.17 -45.01
N ASN A 205 -8.47 17.53 -45.31
CA ASN A 205 -8.38 16.59 -46.43
C ASN A 205 -9.27 15.37 -46.22
N PHE A 206 -9.35 14.85 -44.99
CA PHE A 206 -10.21 13.74 -44.63
C PHE A 206 -11.70 14.09 -44.79
N ALA A 207 -12.16 15.23 -44.25
CA ALA A 207 -13.56 15.66 -44.39
C ALA A 207 -13.95 15.94 -45.85
N LYS A 208 -13.05 16.55 -46.63
CA LYS A 208 -13.26 16.80 -48.07
C LYS A 208 -13.41 15.50 -48.86
N THR A 209 -12.67 14.45 -48.47
CA THR A 209 -12.76 13.11 -49.09
C THR A 209 -14.11 12.44 -48.79
N MET A 210 -14.69 12.71 -47.61
CA MET A 210 -15.95 12.10 -47.16
C MET A 210 -17.23 12.89 -47.51
N GLN A 211 -17.12 14.10 -48.10
CA GLN A 211 -18.23 14.98 -48.52
C GLN A 211 -19.39 15.11 -47.49
N ASN A 212 -19.07 15.16 -46.20
CA ASN A 212 -20.08 15.13 -45.14
C ASN A 212 -20.13 16.48 -44.40
N ILE A 213 -21.25 17.20 -44.53
CA ILE A 213 -21.47 18.56 -44.02
C ILE A 213 -21.36 18.62 -42.48
N ASN A 214 -21.56 17.51 -41.77
CA ASN A 214 -21.45 17.46 -40.31
C ASN A 214 -19.99 17.45 -39.80
N PHE A 215 -19.01 17.16 -40.66
CA PHE A 215 -17.60 17.13 -40.28
C PHE A 215 -16.97 18.53 -40.17
N ASP A 216 -17.53 19.53 -40.84
CA ASP A 216 -17.01 20.91 -40.74
C ASP A 216 -17.14 21.46 -39.31
N GLN A 217 -18.24 21.13 -38.63
CA GLN A 217 -18.45 21.48 -37.21
C GLN A 217 -17.48 20.75 -36.28
N VAL A 218 -17.20 19.47 -36.56
CA VAL A 218 -16.23 18.66 -35.78
C VAL A 218 -14.81 19.19 -35.97
N ILE A 219 -14.44 19.59 -37.19
CA ILE A 219 -13.15 20.22 -37.49
C ILE A 219 -13.01 21.55 -36.77
N GLU A 220 -14.06 22.36 -36.73
CA GLU A 220 -14.03 23.65 -36.03
C GLU A 220 -13.80 23.47 -34.52
N GLN A 221 -14.49 22.51 -33.89
CA GLN A 221 -14.28 22.17 -32.48
C GLN A 221 -12.87 21.64 -32.20
N GLN A 222 -12.34 20.77 -33.06
CA GLN A 222 -10.96 20.28 -32.91
C GLN A 222 -9.93 21.40 -33.08
N ASN A 223 -10.12 22.31 -34.04
CA ASN A 223 -9.22 23.46 -34.22
C ASN A 223 -9.23 24.40 -33.01
N GLN A 224 -10.39 24.64 -32.40
CA GLN A 224 -10.51 25.43 -31.17
C GLN A 224 -9.79 24.75 -30.00
N LEU A 225 -9.94 23.43 -29.85
CA LEU A 225 -9.23 22.66 -28.82
C LEU A 225 -7.71 22.73 -29.02
N SER A 226 -7.23 22.54 -30.25
CA SER A 226 -5.80 22.66 -30.58
C SER A 226 -5.24 24.05 -30.29
N LYS A 227 -6.02 25.10 -30.56
CA LYS A 227 -5.64 26.48 -30.23
C LYS A 227 -5.58 26.70 -28.72
N ASN A 228 -6.59 26.26 -27.97
CA ASN A 228 -6.62 26.37 -26.51
C ASN A 228 -5.45 25.61 -25.86
N ILE A 229 -5.08 24.44 -26.39
CA ILE A 229 -3.91 23.68 -25.93
C ILE A 229 -2.62 24.47 -26.20
N SER A 230 -2.47 25.05 -27.40
CA SER A 230 -1.31 25.88 -27.74
C SER A 230 -1.19 27.11 -26.83
N ASP A 231 -2.30 27.82 -26.61
CA ASP A 231 -2.34 29.00 -25.75
C ASP A 231 -2.04 28.62 -24.28
N THR A 232 -2.52 27.46 -23.82
CA THR A 232 -2.20 26.95 -22.48
C THR A 232 -0.71 26.64 -22.35
N ILE A 233 -0.12 25.93 -23.32
CA ILE A 233 1.31 25.57 -23.30
C ILE A 233 2.20 26.82 -23.39
N GLN A 234 1.84 27.81 -24.22
CA GLN A 234 2.60 29.06 -24.34
C GLN A 234 2.54 29.96 -23.11
N ASN A 235 1.49 29.83 -22.29
CA ASN A 235 1.32 30.60 -21.05
C ASN A 235 1.85 29.88 -19.80
N VAL A 236 2.38 28.66 -19.93
CA VAL A 236 3.07 27.97 -18.84
C VAL A 236 4.48 28.54 -18.70
N ASN A 237 4.78 29.13 -17.54
CA ASN A 237 6.14 29.53 -17.18
C ASN A 237 6.92 28.30 -16.73
N PHE A 238 7.54 27.60 -17.68
CA PHE A 238 8.28 26.37 -17.41
C PHE A 238 9.46 26.59 -16.46
N ASP A 239 10.08 27.77 -16.43
CA ASP A 239 11.12 28.10 -15.46
C ASP A 239 10.58 28.04 -14.02
N GLN A 240 9.37 28.58 -13.77
CA GLN A 240 8.72 28.47 -12.46
C GLN A 240 8.34 27.03 -12.10
N VAL A 241 7.91 26.23 -13.07
CA VAL A 241 7.58 24.81 -12.83
C VAL A 241 8.84 24.01 -12.50
N ILE A 242 9.95 24.27 -13.19
CA ILE A 242 11.26 23.65 -12.91
C ILE A 242 11.78 24.10 -11.55
N GLU A 243 11.64 25.38 -11.19
CA GLU A 243 12.03 25.90 -9.89
C GLU A 243 11.24 25.25 -8.76
N GLN A 244 9.91 25.12 -8.90
CA GLN A 244 9.05 24.44 -7.93
C GLN A 244 9.40 22.94 -7.81
N GLN A 245 9.66 22.25 -8.93
CA GLN A 245 10.09 20.85 -8.90
C GLN A 245 11.45 20.69 -8.22
N ASN A 246 12.42 21.55 -8.52
CA ASN A 246 13.74 21.50 -7.88
C ASN A 246 13.66 21.82 -6.38
N GLN A 247 12.77 22.73 -5.95
CA GLN A 247 12.50 22.99 -4.54
C GLN A 247 11.87 21.78 -3.84
N LEU A 248 10.91 21.09 -4.47
CA LEU A 248 10.36 19.84 -3.95
C LEU A 248 11.44 18.76 -3.81
N SER A 249 12.28 18.57 -4.84
CA SER A 249 13.37 17.60 -4.81
C SER A 249 14.40 17.90 -3.71
N LYS A 250 14.68 19.18 -3.45
CA LYS A 250 15.56 19.61 -2.35
C LYS A 250 14.94 19.35 -0.98
N ASN A 251 13.65 19.65 -0.80
CA ASN A 251 12.92 19.38 0.45
C ASN A 251 12.82 17.87 0.75
N ILE A 252 12.81 17.02 -0.28
CA ILE A 252 12.87 15.55 -0.13
C ILE A 252 14.27 15.12 0.32
N SER A 253 15.34 15.73 -0.22
CA SER A 253 16.73 15.48 0.22
C SER A 253 16.94 15.85 1.69
N ASP A 254 16.50 17.04 2.10
CA ASP A 254 16.76 17.59 3.45
C ASP A 254 15.98 16.82 4.54
N ASN A 255 14.84 16.19 4.21
CA ASN A 255 14.05 15.37 5.14
C ASN A 255 14.56 13.92 5.29
N THR A 256 15.65 13.54 4.60
CA THR A 256 16.22 12.18 4.65
C THR A 256 17.57 12.09 5.38
N GLU A 257 18.07 13.19 5.98
CA GLU A 257 19.33 13.24 6.75
C GLU A 257 19.18 13.02 8.28
N TYR A 258 18.02 12.59 8.79
CA TYR A 258 17.81 12.27 10.21
C TYR A 258 17.56 10.78 10.48
#